data_AF-A0A820S7R4-F1
#
_entry.id   AF-A0A820S7R4-F1
#
_cell.length_a   1.000
_cell.length_b   1.000
_cell.length_c   1.000
_cell.angle_alpha   90.00
_cell.angle_beta   90.00
_cell.angle_gamma   90.00
#
_symmetry.space_group_name_H-M   'P 1'
#
loop_
_entity.id
_entity.type
_entity.pdbx_description
1 polymer ?
#
loop_
_entity_poly.entity_id
_entity_poly.type
_entity_poly.pdbx_seq_one_letter_code
_entity_poly.pdbx_strand_id
1 'polypeptide(L)'
;VAAYREELDGIKINGKKCPRPIKTWSQCITSDKILQILRKADYEKPTAIQAQALPIILSGRNMIGIAKTGSGKTLAFVLPIFRHIKDQP
;
A
#
# COMPACT_ATOMS: atom_id res chain seq x y z
N VAL A 1 -0.06 16.43 2.32
CA VAL A 1 -0.37 15.29 1.41
C VAL A 1 0.30 15.48 0.06
N ALA A 2 0.13 16.63 -0.61
CA ALA A 2 0.79 16.90 -1.89
C ALA A 2 2.32 16.78 -1.81
N ALA A 3 2.97 17.47 -0.86
CA ALA A 3 4.41 17.36 -0.63
C ALA A 3 4.89 15.91 -0.47
N TYR A 4 4.20 15.11 0.35
CA TYR A 4 4.59 13.71 0.54
C TYR A 4 4.36 12.84 -0.70
N ARG A 5 3.36 13.15 -1.53
CA ARG A 5 3.20 12.47 -2.84
C ARG A 5 4.31 12.85 -3.81
N GLU A 6 4.79 14.09 -3.75
CA GLU A 6 5.95 14.54 -4.53
C GLU A 6 7.22 13.79 -4.11
N GLU A 7 7.46 13.66 -2.80
CA GLU A 7 8.58 12.87 -2.24
C GLU A 7 8.53 11.38 -2.64
N LEU A 8 7.33 10.83 -2.90
CA LEU A 8 7.12 9.43 -3.30
C LEU A 8 7.17 9.27 -4.84
N ASP A 9 8.25 9.72 -5.47
CA ASP A 9 8.42 9.64 -6.94
C ASP A 9 7.34 10.41 -7.74
N GLY A 10 6.80 11.51 -7.19
CA GLY A 10 5.84 12.34 -7.91
C GLY A 10 4.48 11.68 -8.18
N ILE A 11 3.87 11.04 -7.17
CA ILE A 11 2.58 10.34 -7.31
C ILE A 11 1.49 11.30 -7.82
N LYS A 12 0.93 10.97 -8.98
CA LYS A 12 -0.24 11.62 -9.55
C LYS A 12 -1.50 10.81 -9.28
N ILE A 13 -2.59 11.49 -8.92
CA ILE A 13 -3.88 10.86 -8.65
C ILE A 13 -4.91 11.38 -9.64
N ASN A 14 -5.57 10.46 -10.33
CA ASN A 14 -6.81 10.72 -11.04
C ASN A 14 -7.96 9.99 -10.30
N GLY A 15 -8.97 10.73 -9.87
CA GLY A 15 -10.11 10.20 -9.11
C GLY A 15 -10.47 11.04 -7.89
N LYS A 16 -11.70 10.87 -7.40
CA LYS A 16 -12.26 11.65 -6.28
C LYS A 16 -11.96 10.97 -4.93
N LYS A 17 -11.82 11.78 -3.87
CA LYS A 17 -11.69 11.34 -2.46
C LYS A 17 -10.59 10.28 -2.23
N CYS A 18 -9.42 10.43 -2.87
CA CYS A 18 -8.33 9.47 -2.70
C CYS A 18 -7.71 9.51 -1.28
N PRO A 19 -7.62 8.39 -0.54
CA PRO A 19 -6.98 8.29 0.77
C PRO A 19 -5.55 8.82 0.75
N ARG A 20 -5.12 9.28 1.91
CA ARG A 20 -3.75 9.75 2.12
C ARG A 20 -2.80 8.55 2.04
N PRO A 21 -1.62 8.71 1.41
CA PRO A 21 -0.63 7.64 1.41
C PRO A 21 -0.10 7.39 2.82
N ILE A 22 0.22 6.14 3.12
CA ILE A 22 0.82 5.74 4.40
C ILE A 22 2.34 5.95 4.38
N LYS A 23 2.91 6.17 5.57
CA LYS A 23 4.34 6.28 5.84
C LYS A 23 4.92 4.99 6.39
N THR A 24 4.15 4.24 7.17
CA THR A 24 4.58 3.00 7.82
C THR A 24 3.58 1.88 7.56
N TRP A 25 4.07 0.64 7.55
CA TRP A 25 3.23 -0.55 7.36
C TRP A 25 2.10 -0.67 8.39
N SER A 26 2.39 -0.29 9.64
CA SER A 26 1.45 -0.37 10.77
C SER A 26 0.19 0.51 10.61
N GLN A 27 0.18 1.48 9.70
CA GLN A 27 -1.00 2.31 9.44
C GLN A 27 -2.10 1.56 8.68
N CYS A 28 -1.76 0.47 7.98
CA CYS A 28 -2.71 -0.35 7.22
C CYS A 28 -2.67 -1.83 7.62
N ILE A 29 -1.52 -2.34 8.06
CA ILE A 29 -1.31 -3.74 8.39
C ILE A 29 -1.27 -3.89 9.91
N THR A 30 -2.33 -4.47 10.47
CA THR A 30 -2.49 -4.65 11.93
C THR A 30 -2.04 -6.02 12.44
N SER A 31 -1.76 -6.98 11.54
CA SER A 31 -1.31 -8.31 11.93
C SER A 31 0.18 -8.30 12.28
N ASP A 32 0.51 -8.47 13.56
CA ASP A 32 1.90 -8.54 14.03
C ASP A 32 2.75 -9.57 13.27
N LYS A 33 2.17 -10.75 12.98
CA LYS A 33 2.84 -11.79 12.19
C LYS A 33 3.30 -11.26 10.81
N ILE A 34 2.46 -10.47 10.14
CA ILE A 34 2.79 -9.90 8.83
C ILE A 34 3.84 -8.80 8.98
N LEU A 35 3.71 -7.92 9.98
CA LEU A 35 4.70 -6.89 10.26
C LEU A 35 6.08 -7.47 10.55
N GLN A 36 6.15 -8.57 11.31
CA GLN A 36 7.41 -9.29 11.58
C GLN A 36 8.00 -9.91 10.31
N ILE A 37 7.17 -10.48 9.44
CA ILE A 37 7.64 -11.02 8.15
C ILE A 37 8.18 -9.90 7.26
N LEU A 38 7.48 -8.77 7.17
CA LEU A 38 7.93 -7.61 6.40
C LEU A 38 9.31 -7.12 6.88
N ARG A 39 9.50 -7.02 8.20
CA ARG A 39 10.80 -6.66 8.79
C ARG A 39 11.89 -7.69 8.49
N LYS A 40 11.60 -8.99 8.64
CA LYS A 40 12.55 -10.08 8.35
C LYS A 40 12.94 -10.18 6.88
N ALA A 41 12.11 -9.65 5.99
CA ALA A 41 12.36 -9.57 4.55
C ALA A 41 12.87 -8.18 4.12
N ASP A 42 13.37 -7.38 5.08
CA ASP A 42 13.97 -6.06 4.87
C ASP A 42 13.05 -5.02 4.19
N TYR A 43 11.74 -5.18 4.33
CA TYR A 43 10.76 -4.17 3.92
C TYR A 43 10.56 -3.14 5.04
N GLU A 44 11.50 -2.20 5.18
CA GLU A 44 11.45 -1.18 6.24
C GLU A 44 10.24 -0.25 6.13
N LYS A 45 9.95 0.23 4.92
CA LYS A 45 8.87 1.17 4.61
C LYS A 45 8.18 0.81 3.28
N PRO A 46 6.91 1.18 3.10
CA PRO A 46 6.23 0.98 1.84
C PRO A 46 6.88 1.80 0.72
N THR A 47 6.99 1.21 -0.47
CA THR A 47 7.38 1.93 -1.70
C THR A 47 6.30 2.92 -2.11
N ALA A 48 6.61 3.85 -3.02
CA ALA A 48 5.65 4.85 -3.52
C ALA A 48 4.29 4.25 -3.92
N ILE A 49 4.30 3.19 -4.75
CA ILE A 49 3.05 2.56 -5.18
C ILE A 49 2.31 1.87 -4.03
N GLN A 50 3.03 1.22 -3.10
CA GLN A 50 2.44 0.54 -1.95
C GLN A 50 1.81 1.55 -0.97
N ALA A 51 2.53 2.63 -0.67
CA ALA A 51 2.12 3.69 0.24
C ALA A 51 0.77 4.29 -0.15
N GLN A 52 0.52 4.46 -1.45
CA GLN A 52 -0.74 4.99 -1.95
C GLN A 52 -1.78 3.91 -2.23
N ALA A 53 -1.39 2.73 -2.73
CA ALA A 53 -2.32 1.66 -3.10
C ALA A 53 -2.99 1.01 -1.89
N LEU A 54 -2.23 0.68 -0.84
CA LEU A 54 -2.74 -0.03 0.34
C LEU A 54 -3.98 0.62 0.94
N PRO A 55 -3.99 1.92 1.29
CA PRO A 55 -5.19 2.55 1.85
C PRO A 55 -6.34 2.67 0.82
N ILE A 56 -6.06 2.67 -0.49
CA ILE A 56 -7.11 2.65 -1.53
C ILE A 56 -7.78 1.28 -1.56
N ILE A 57 -7.02 0.19 -1.67
CA ILE A 57 -7.54 -1.17 -1.81
C ILE A 57 -8.27 -1.57 -0.52
N LEU A 58 -7.67 -1.30 0.64
CA LEU A 58 -8.28 -1.61 1.94
C LEU A 58 -9.55 -0.78 2.22
N SER A 59 -9.77 0.32 1.49
CA SER A 59 -11.05 1.05 1.51
C SER A 59 -12.14 0.45 0.63
N GLY A 60 -11.90 -0.74 0.04
CA GLY A 60 -12.86 -1.44 -0.82
C GLY A 60 -13.01 -0.84 -2.21
N ARG A 61 -12.03 -0.06 -2.68
CA ARG A 61 -12.12 0.62 -3.98
C ARG A 61 -11.26 -0.03 -5.05
N ASN A 62 -11.81 -0.03 -6.26
CA ASN A 62 -11.06 -0.36 -7.47
C ASN A 62 -10.00 0.70 -7.75
N MET A 63 -8.84 0.26 -8.23
CA MET A 63 -7.76 1.15 -8.60
C MET A 63 -7.01 0.66 -9.83
N ILE A 64 -6.50 1.61 -10.62
CA ILE A 64 -5.52 1.36 -11.67
C ILE A 64 -4.18 1.90 -11.17
N GLY A 65 -3.20 1.02 -10.98
CA GLY A 65 -1.86 1.38 -10.50
C GLY A 65 -0.83 1.31 -11.63
N ILE A 66 -0.30 2.46 -12.05
CA ILE A 66 0.75 2.54 -13.08
C ILE A 66 2.08 2.79 -12.39
N ALA A 67 2.98 1.81 -12.46
CA ALA A 67 4.35 1.92 -11.95
C ALA A 67 5.27 0.92 -12.68
N LYS A 68 6.58 1.17 -12.72
CA LYS A 68 7.57 0.30 -13.37
C LYS A 68 7.68 -1.09 -12.74
N THR A 69 8.21 -2.08 -13.47
CA THR A 69 8.60 -3.38 -12.87
C THR A 69 9.63 -3.16 -11.76
N GLY A 70 9.57 -3.96 -10.70
CA GLY A 70 10.41 -3.78 -9.51
C GLY A 70 9.91 -2.70 -8.53
N SER A 71 8.83 -1.96 -8.83
CA SER A 71 8.29 -0.93 -7.92
C SER A 71 7.54 -1.47 -6.69
N GLY A 72 7.40 -2.79 -6.57
CA GLY A 72 6.68 -3.42 -5.45
C GLY A 72 5.16 -3.54 -5.62
N LYS A 73 4.62 -3.41 -6.84
CA LYS A 73 3.18 -3.58 -7.15
C LYS A 73 2.59 -4.88 -6.61
N THR A 74 3.32 -6.01 -6.73
CA THR A 74 2.86 -7.32 -6.27
C THR A 74 2.45 -7.29 -4.80
N LEU A 75 3.34 -6.80 -3.93
CA LEU A 75 3.05 -6.72 -2.50
C LEU A 75 1.92 -5.72 -2.18
N ALA A 76 1.77 -4.66 -2.99
CA ALA A 76 0.69 -3.69 -2.84
C ALA A 76 -0.72 -4.31 -3.00
N PHE A 77 -0.86 -5.33 -3.87
CA PHE A 77 -2.11 -6.06 -4.05
C PHE A 77 -2.23 -7.27 -3.13
N VAL A 78 -1.14 -8.01 -2.93
CA VAL A 78 -1.14 -9.27 -2.18
C VAL A 78 -1.44 -9.07 -0.69
N LEU A 79 -0.92 -8.01 -0.06
CA LEU A 79 -1.19 -7.75 1.36
C LEU A 79 -2.69 -7.52 1.66
N PRO A 80 -3.42 -6.67 0.91
CA PRO A 80 -4.88 -6.56 1.05
C PRO A 80 -5.63 -7.85 0.75
N ILE A 81 -5.22 -8.61 -0.26
CA ILE A 81 -5.86 -9.89 -0.62
C ILE A 81 -5.75 -10.89 0.53
N PHE A 82 -4.57 -11.05 1.14
CA PHE A 82 -4.42 -11.94 2.30
C PHE A 82 -5.31 -11.54 3.47
N ARG A 83 -5.43 -10.24 3.75
CA ARG A 83 -6.35 -9.74 4.77
C ARG A 83 -7.79 -10.12 4.44
N HIS A 84 -8.21 -9.87 3.20
CA HIS A 84 -9.57 -10.12 2.74
C HIS A 84 -9.94 -11.61 2.78
N ILE A 85 -9.06 -12.49 2.31
CA ILE A 85 -9.26 -13.96 2.32
C ILE A 85 -9.34 -14.47 3.76
N LYS A 86 -8.45 -14.01 4.65
CA LYS A 86 -8.44 -14.43 6.06
C LYS A 86 -9.73 -14.05 6.80
N ASP A 87 -10.37 -12.96 6.40
CA ASP A 87 -11.60 -12.46 7.01
C ASP A 87 -12.88 -12.99 6.32
N GLN A 88 -12.77 -13.85 5.30
CA GLN A 88 -13.94 -14.55 4.76
C GLN A 88 -14.45 -15.60 5.75
N PRO A 89 -15.78 -15.77 5.88
CA PRO A 89 -16.39 -16.82 6.71
C PRO A 89 -16.14 -18.24 6.19
#